data_AF-A0A1C3KIF5-F1
#
_entry.id   AF-A0A1C3KIF5-F1
#
_cell.length_a   1.000
_cell.length_b   1.000
_cell.length_c   1.000
_cell.angle_alpha   90.00
_cell.angle_beta   90.00
_cell.angle_gamma   90.00
#
_symmetry.space_group_name_H-M   'P 1'
#
loop_
_entity.id
_entity.type
_entity.pdbx_description
1 polymer ?
#
loop_
_entity_poly.entity_id
_entity_poly.type
_entity_poly.pdbx_seq_one_letter_code
_entity_poly.pdbx_strand_id
1 'polypeptide(L)'
;MLRFPNKHKKKITHPDVFTLRYERLLAQKDEKIWKQRFIVTVGQGLTTTNSGQDEKGTSQKAISRRDIEQLRILCRNTSKVWKDMIEEMESTYVEKTKNMDNKWTQNMWDKTWAKYLENVHMFISSKLNNESFSLRDKQKIIDTSLQWTKADFNIFLRHVNDRWNKNIK
;
A
#
# COMPACT_ATOMS: atom_id res chain seq x y z
N MET A 1 27.55 60.58 1.63
CA MET A 1 27.64 59.57 2.72
C MET A 1 26.46 58.63 2.61
N LEU A 2 26.75 57.36 2.37
CA LEU A 2 25.78 56.30 2.04
C LEU A 2 25.08 55.77 3.31
N ARG A 3 23.75 55.68 3.26
CA ARG A 3 22.94 54.88 4.19
C ARG A 3 23.14 53.40 3.86
N PHE A 4 23.46 52.58 4.85
CA PHE A 4 23.40 51.11 4.74
C PHE A 4 22.17 50.57 5.48
N PRO A 5 21.46 49.58 4.91
CA PRO A 5 20.15 49.16 5.38
C PRO A 5 20.21 48.11 6.50
N ASN A 6 19.12 48.12 7.27
CA ASN A 6 18.78 47.27 8.39
C ASN A 6 18.69 45.78 7.99
N LYS A 7 19.56 44.92 8.54
CA LYS A 7 19.54 43.47 8.32
C LYS A 7 18.29 42.86 8.94
N HIS A 8 17.26 42.60 8.12
CA HIS A 8 16.16 41.72 8.51
C HIS A 8 16.69 40.30 8.63
N LYS A 9 17.08 39.90 9.85
CA LYS A 9 17.27 38.49 10.18
C LYS A 9 15.90 37.81 10.02
N LYS A 10 15.75 36.97 8.98
CA LYS A 10 14.63 36.03 8.88
C LYS A 10 14.65 35.19 10.17
N LYS A 11 13.67 35.39 11.04
CA LYS A 11 13.42 34.48 12.17
C LYS A 11 13.06 33.13 11.54
N ILE A 12 13.99 32.18 11.62
CA ILE A 12 13.68 30.77 11.39
C ILE A 12 12.88 30.35 12.62
N THR A 13 11.55 30.44 12.52
CA THR A 13 10.65 29.81 13.50
C THR A 13 10.75 28.32 13.28
N HIS A 14 11.41 27.63 14.21
CA HIS A 14 11.29 26.18 14.31
C HIS A 14 9.81 25.86 14.59
N PRO A 15 9.15 25.04 13.75
CA PRO A 15 7.77 24.66 14.01
C PRO A 15 7.70 23.99 15.39
N ASP A 16 6.77 24.44 16.21
CA ASP A 16 6.62 23.92 17.56
C ASP A 16 6.18 22.44 17.51
N VAL A 17 6.35 21.73 18.63
CA VAL A 17 6.06 20.30 18.74
C VAL A 17 4.60 19.98 18.43
N PHE A 18 3.66 20.89 18.69
CA PHE A 18 2.24 20.74 18.35
C PHE A 18 2.02 20.85 16.84
N THR A 19 2.63 21.85 16.19
CA THR A 19 2.60 22.00 14.73
C THR A 19 3.18 20.75 14.04
N LEU A 20 4.36 20.28 14.47
CA LEU A 20 4.97 19.06 13.95
C LEU A 20 4.10 17.81 14.20
N ARG A 21 3.44 17.70 15.37
CA ARG A 21 2.54 16.58 15.67
C ARG A 21 1.27 16.64 14.83
N TYR A 22 0.72 17.82 14.60
CA TYR A 22 -0.48 18.02 13.80
C TYR A 22 -0.19 17.76 12.32
N GLU A 23 0.93 18.27 11.79
CA GLU A 23 1.42 17.94 10.45
C GLU A 23 1.67 16.44 10.30
N ARG A 24 2.24 15.77 11.32
CA ARG A 24 2.37 14.30 11.33
C ARG A 24 1.02 13.60 11.29
N LEU A 25 0.02 14.06 12.06
CA LEU A 25 -1.32 13.49 12.07
C LEU A 25 -2.05 13.70 10.73
N LEU A 26 -1.83 14.84 10.07
CA LEU A 26 -2.35 15.12 8.73
C LEU A 26 -1.65 14.24 7.68
N ALA A 27 -0.32 14.15 7.70
CA ALA A 27 0.44 13.30 6.80
C ALA A 27 0.10 11.81 6.98
N GLN A 28 -0.20 11.38 8.21
CA GLN A 28 -0.65 10.02 8.51
C GLN A 28 -2.06 9.73 7.98
N LYS A 29 -2.90 10.75 7.79
CA LYS A 29 -4.21 10.63 7.11
C LYS A 29 -4.08 10.59 5.58
N ASP A 30 -3.04 11.20 5.02
CA ASP A 30 -2.77 11.21 3.58
C ASP A 30 -2.02 9.97 3.08
N GLU A 31 -1.45 9.18 3.98
CA GLU A 31 -0.72 7.96 3.63
C GLU A 31 -1.71 6.86 3.22
N LYS A 32 -2.00 6.82 1.92
CA LYS A 32 -2.79 5.77 1.29
C LYS A 32 -2.04 4.44 1.42
N ILE A 33 -2.36 3.66 2.46
CA ILE A 33 -1.74 2.35 2.76
C ILE A 33 -1.70 1.47 1.50
N TRP A 34 -2.78 1.48 0.73
CA TRP A 34 -2.91 0.73 -0.51
C TRP A 34 -1.99 1.20 -1.65
N LYS A 35 -1.33 2.37 -1.55
CA LYS A 35 -0.28 2.81 -2.48
C LYS A 35 1.12 2.39 -2.04
N GLN A 36 1.28 1.87 -0.82
CA GLN A 36 2.57 1.42 -0.32
C GLN A 36 2.97 0.09 -0.98
N ARG A 37 4.28 -0.13 -1.08
CA ARG A 37 4.83 -1.42 -1.49
C ARG A 37 4.59 -2.46 -0.39
N PHE A 38 4.47 -3.71 -0.78
CA PHE A 38 4.47 -4.81 0.19
C PHE A 38 5.84 -4.97 0.81
N ILE A 39 5.87 -5.32 2.09
CA ILE A 39 7.08 -5.56 2.87
C ILE A 39 6.96 -6.93 3.54
N VAL A 40 8.04 -7.69 3.49
CA VAL A 40 8.21 -8.94 4.24
C VAL A 40 9.02 -8.64 5.49
N THR A 41 8.50 -9.01 6.66
CA THR A 41 9.16 -8.81 7.97
C THR A 41 10.03 -9.99 8.40
N VAL A 42 9.97 -11.11 7.67
CA VAL A 42 10.77 -12.32 7.93
C VAL A 42 12.26 -11.98 7.74
N GLY A 43 12.98 -11.84 8.85
CA GLY A 43 14.41 -11.53 8.89
C GLY A 43 14.90 -10.58 9.99
N GLN A 44 14.01 -9.92 10.75
CA GLN A 44 14.42 -9.08 11.89
C GLN A 44 14.57 -9.84 13.23
N GLY A 45 14.23 -11.13 13.27
CA GLY A 45 14.25 -11.94 14.50
C GLY A 45 14.70 -13.39 14.34
N LEU A 46 15.34 -13.78 13.23
CA LEU A 46 15.99 -15.10 13.12
C LEU A 46 17.50 -14.93 13.18
N THR A 47 18.08 -15.31 14.32
CA THR A 47 19.51 -15.54 14.45
C THR A 47 19.92 -16.64 13.47
N THR A 48 20.80 -16.29 12.55
CA THR A 48 21.55 -17.27 11.74
C THR A 48 22.36 -18.15 12.70
N THR A 49 21.87 -19.33 13.06
CA THR A 49 22.69 -20.31 13.79
C THR A 49 23.66 -20.95 12.81
N ASN A 50 24.84 -20.36 12.71
CA ASN A 50 26.03 -21.07 12.25
C ASN A 50 26.70 -21.69 13.49
N SER A 51 26.29 -22.88 13.92
CA SER A 51 27.15 -23.81 14.68
C SER A 51 26.38 -25.09 14.97
N GLY A 52 27.00 -26.23 14.67
CA GLY A 52 26.49 -27.53 15.11
C GLY A 52 26.55 -27.64 16.62
N GLN A 53 25.48 -28.16 17.22
CA GLN A 53 25.44 -29.31 18.12
C GLN A 53 24.00 -29.50 18.60
N ASP A 54 23.64 -30.75 18.82
CA ASP A 54 22.31 -31.25 19.13
C ASP A 54 21.66 -30.57 20.35
N GLU A 55 20.34 -30.36 20.30
CA GLU A 55 19.43 -30.68 21.41
C GLU A 55 17.94 -30.57 20.99
N LYS A 56 17.13 -31.49 21.52
CA LYS A 56 15.70 -31.69 21.25
C LYS A 56 14.84 -30.52 21.75
N GLY A 57 13.95 -30.01 20.90
CA GLY A 57 12.79 -29.23 21.37
C GLY A 57 12.18 -28.33 20.31
N THR A 58 10.95 -28.68 19.88
CA THR A 58 10.06 -27.90 18.99
C THR A 58 10.57 -27.72 17.56
N SER A 59 9.90 -28.39 16.62
CA SER A 59 10.19 -28.34 15.18
C SER A 59 9.87 -26.96 14.58
N GLN A 60 10.64 -25.92 14.94
CA GLN A 60 10.70 -24.68 14.19
C GLN A 60 11.37 -25.00 12.85
N LYS A 61 10.56 -24.99 11.80
CA LYS A 61 10.99 -25.24 10.43
C LYS A 61 11.95 -24.10 10.04
N ALA A 62 13.26 -24.34 10.14
CA ALA A 62 14.26 -23.38 9.72
C ALA A 62 14.00 -23.00 8.25
N ILE A 63 13.59 -21.75 8.00
CA ILE A 63 13.36 -21.26 6.65
C ILE A 63 14.74 -21.16 5.98
N SER A 64 14.91 -21.87 4.86
CA SER A 64 16.18 -21.83 4.12
C SER A 64 16.46 -20.40 3.63
N ARG A 65 17.73 -19.99 3.58
CA ARG A 65 18.13 -18.71 2.95
C ARG A 65 17.56 -18.57 1.53
N ARG A 66 17.44 -19.69 0.81
CA ARG A 66 16.82 -19.73 -0.53
C ARG A 66 15.33 -19.35 -0.47
N ASP A 67 14.60 -19.85 0.51
CA ASP A 67 13.16 -19.57 0.65
C ASP A 67 12.92 -18.10 1.05
N ILE A 68 13.79 -17.53 1.89
CA ILE A 68 13.77 -16.10 2.23
C ILE A 68 13.99 -15.25 0.98
N GLU A 69 14.97 -15.60 0.15
CA GLU A 69 15.23 -14.84 -1.08
C GLU A 69 14.08 -14.95 -2.08
N GLN A 70 13.51 -16.14 -2.25
CA GLN A 70 12.35 -16.32 -3.11
C GLN A 70 11.11 -15.57 -2.59
N LEU A 71 10.93 -15.49 -1.27
CA LEU A 71 9.87 -14.68 -0.66
C LEU A 71 10.07 -13.17 -0.91
N ARG A 72 11.32 -12.69 -0.86
CA ARG A 72 11.65 -11.29 -1.21
C ARG A 72 11.38 -10.99 -2.68
N ILE A 73 11.73 -11.92 -3.58
CA ILE A 73 11.43 -11.81 -5.01
C ILE A 73 9.92 -11.73 -5.23
N LEU A 74 9.15 -12.63 -4.60
CA LEU A 74 7.69 -12.61 -4.64
C LEU A 74 7.15 -11.26 -4.18
N CYS A 75 7.56 -10.78 -3.01
CA CYS A 75 7.14 -9.49 -2.46
C CYS A 75 7.42 -8.32 -3.42
N ARG A 76 8.61 -8.30 -4.03
CA ARG A 76 9.00 -7.26 -5.00
C ARG A 76 8.12 -7.31 -6.25
N ASN A 77 7.89 -8.51 -6.80
CA ASN A 77 7.06 -8.70 -7.98
C ASN A 77 5.61 -8.32 -7.71
N THR A 78 5.04 -8.75 -6.57
CA THR A 78 3.69 -8.36 -6.15
C THR A 78 3.57 -6.85 -6.01
N SER A 79 4.57 -6.18 -5.41
CA SER A 79 4.56 -4.72 -5.26
C SER A 79 4.58 -4.00 -6.60
N LYS A 80 5.33 -4.52 -7.57
CA LYS A 80 5.36 -3.96 -8.92
C LYS A 80 4.00 -4.10 -9.60
N VAL A 81 3.47 -5.33 -9.67
CA VAL A 81 2.19 -5.60 -10.34
C VAL A 81 1.04 -4.82 -9.69
N TRP A 82 1.01 -4.75 -8.35
CA TRP A 82 0.02 -3.99 -7.60
C TRP A 82 0.06 -2.50 -7.93
N LYS A 83 1.26 -1.92 -7.95
CA LYS A 83 1.46 -0.51 -8.31
C LYS A 83 0.98 -0.24 -9.74
N ASP A 84 1.47 -1.01 -10.71
CA ASP A 84 1.15 -0.83 -12.13
C ASP A 84 -0.37 -0.95 -12.36
N MET A 85 -1.01 -1.92 -11.69
CA MET A 85 -2.46 -2.12 -11.73
C MET A 85 -3.24 -0.92 -11.16
N ILE A 86 -2.82 -0.37 -10.02
CA ILE A 86 -3.48 0.80 -9.43
C ILE A 86 -3.35 2.03 -10.34
N GLU A 87 -2.16 2.27 -10.91
CA GLU A 87 -1.93 3.39 -11.82
C GLU A 87 -2.84 3.28 -13.06
N GLU A 88 -2.99 2.09 -13.62
CA GLU A 88 -3.91 1.80 -14.72
C GLU A 88 -5.38 2.06 -14.33
N MET A 89 -5.79 1.61 -13.13
CA MET A 89 -7.15 1.82 -12.61
C MET A 89 -7.45 3.29 -12.36
N GLU A 90 -6.52 4.05 -11.78
CA GLU A 90 -6.65 5.49 -11.55
C GLU A 90 -6.83 6.23 -12.88
N SER A 91 -5.97 5.94 -13.87
CA SER A 91 -6.06 6.54 -15.20
C SER A 91 -7.39 6.19 -15.89
N THR A 92 -7.79 4.92 -15.85
CA THR A 92 -9.04 4.45 -16.44
C THR A 92 -10.25 5.10 -15.78
N TYR A 93 -10.25 5.23 -14.45
CA TYR A 93 -11.33 5.85 -13.70
C TYR A 93 -11.52 7.31 -14.12
N VAL A 94 -10.43 8.09 -14.12
CA VAL A 94 -10.44 9.50 -14.53
C VAL A 94 -11.01 9.66 -15.95
N GLU A 95 -10.56 8.84 -16.90
CA GLU A 95 -11.06 8.90 -18.28
C GLU A 95 -12.54 8.54 -18.38
N LYS A 96 -12.99 7.50 -17.66
CA LYS A 96 -14.38 7.04 -17.68
C LYS A 96 -15.35 7.99 -16.96
N THR A 97 -14.86 8.80 -16.03
CA THR A 97 -15.69 9.73 -15.25
C THR A 97 -15.47 11.21 -15.60
N LYS A 98 -14.77 11.53 -16.69
CA LYS A 98 -14.39 12.91 -17.06
C LYS A 98 -15.57 13.89 -17.25
N ASN A 99 -16.76 13.37 -17.55
CA ASN A 99 -17.98 14.16 -17.75
C ASN A 99 -18.92 14.15 -16.53
N MET A 100 -18.46 13.64 -15.39
CA MET A 100 -19.21 13.58 -14.14
C MET A 100 -18.73 14.67 -13.17
N ASP A 101 -19.51 14.96 -12.13
CA ASP A 101 -19.08 15.89 -11.09
C ASP A 101 -17.82 15.39 -10.36
N ASN A 102 -16.76 16.20 -10.39
CA ASN A 102 -15.45 15.84 -9.83
C ASN A 102 -15.49 15.52 -8.34
N LYS A 103 -16.31 16.24 -7.56
CA LYS A 103 -16.41 16.01 -6.12
C LYS A 103 -17.11 14.68 -5.83
N TRP A 104 -18.14 14.37 -6.62
CA TRP A 104 -18.89 13.12 -6.52
C TRP A 104 -18.04 11.91 -6.92
N THR A 105 -17.30 11.99 -8.03
CA THR A 105 -16.41 10.90 -8.49
C THR A 105 -15.28 10.66 -7.49
N GLN A 106 -14.65 11.72 -6.99
CA GLN A 106 -13.64 11.60 -5.94
C GLN A 106 -14.21 10.92 -4.69
N ASN A 107 -15.41 11.29 -4.27
CA ASN A 107 -16.08 10.67 -3.13
C ASN A 107 -16.42 9.18 -3.37
N MET A 108 -16.81 8.80 -4.58
CA MET A 108 -17.04 7.39 -4.95
C MET A 108 -15.75 6.58 -4.90
N TRP A 109 -14.65 7.13 -5.44
CA TRP A 109 -13.33 6.52 -5.35
C TRP A 109 -12.89 6.36 -3.89
N ASP A 110 -12.85 7.45 -3.12
CA ASP A 110 -12.29 7.45 -1.76
C ASP A 110 -13.10 6.59 -0.78
N LYS A 111 -14.44 6.63 -0.84
CA LYS A 111 -15.28 5.89 0.12
C LYS A 111 -15.52 4.43 -0.25
N THR A 112 -15.38 4.07 -1.52
CA THR A 112 -15.70 2.71 -1.99
C THR A 112 -14.45 2.00 -2.46
N TRP A 113 -13.80 2.52 -3.50
CA TRP A 113 -12.72 1.82 -4.16
C TRP A 113 -11.42 1.84 -3.35
N ALA A 114 -11.02 3.01 -2.84
CA ALA A 114 -9.84 3.13 -1.98
C ALA A 114 -9.98 2.24 -0.73
N LYS A 115 -11.18 2.18 -0.14
CA LYS A 115 -11.42 1.31 1.02
C LYS A 115 -11.32 -0.17 0.70
N TYR A 116 -11.81 -0.58 -0.47
CA TYR A 116 -11.62 -1.94 -0.98
C TYR A 116 -10.13 -2.25 -1.19
N LEU A 117 -9.37 -1.34 -1.82
CA LEU A 117 -7.93 -1.50 -2.04
C LEU A 117 -7.15 -1.62 -0.73
N GLU A 118 -7.51 -0.88 0.32
CA GLU A 118 -6.93 -1.05 1.67
C GLU A 118 -7.11 -2.48 2.17
N ASN A 119 -8.32 -3.03 2.06
CA ASN A 119 -8.62 -4.37 2.55
C ASN A 119 -7.83 -5.44 1.79
N VAL A 120 -7.75 -5.32 0.47
CA VAL A 120 -6.96 -6.24 -0.36
C VAL A 120 -5.46 -6.11 -0.05
N HIS A 121 -4.95 -4.89 0.10
CA HIS A 121 -3.54 -4.67 0.45
C HIS A 121 -3.19 -5.28 1.81
N MET A 122 -4.03 -5.05 2.83
CA MET A 122 -3.85 -5.69 4.14
C MET A 122 -3.92 -7.22 4.06
N PHE A 123 -4.85 -7.75 3.26
CA PHE A 123 -4.97 -9.18 3.04
C PHE A 123 -3.70 -9.75 2.41
N ILE A 124 -3.22 -9.20 1.29
CA ILE A 124 -2.00 -9.65 0.60
C ILE A 124 -0.80 -9.55 1.54
N SER A 125 -0.65 -8.43 2.26
CA SER A 125 0.40 -8.23 3.26
C SER A 125 0.40 -9.32 4.34
N SER A 126 -0.78 -9.69 4.84
CA SER A 126 -0.94 -10.77 5.82
C SER A 126 -0.50 -12.12 5.26
N LYS A 127 -0.81 -12.42 4.00
CA LYS A 127 -0.45 -13.70 3.36
C LYS A 127 1.04 -13.78 3.06
N LEU A 128 1.65 -12.69 2.61
CA LEU A 128 3.11 -12.60 2.43
C LEU A 128 3.87 -12.89 3.73
N ASN A 129 3.38 -12.38 4.87
CA ASN A 129 4.05 -12.52 6.17
C ASN A 129 3.63 -13.74 6.99
N ASN A 130 2.67 -14.55 6.54
CA ASN A 130 2.20 -15.71 7.29
C ASN A 130 3.09 -16.96 7.07
N GLU A 131 3.84 -17.36 8.10
CA GLU A 131 4.78 -18.49 8.04
C GLU A 131 4.12 -19.87 7.81
N SER A 132 2.81 -20.00 8.05
CA SER A 132 2.08 -21.25 7.86
C SER A 132 1.82 -21.59 6.39
N PHE A 133 1.98 -20.64 5.47
CA PHE A 133 1.79 -20.87 4.04
C PHE A 133 3.11 -21.17 3.34
N SER A 134 3.11 -22.16 2.45
CA SER A 134 4.23 -22.39 1.55
C SER A 134 4.39 -21.20 0.59
N LEU A 135 5.59 -21.01 0.04
CA LEU A 135 5.83 -19.98 -0.97
C LEU A 135 4.88 -20.12 -2.17
N ARG A 136 4.63 -21.36 -2.61
CA ARG A 136 3.71 -21.67 -3.70
C ARG A 136 2.28 -21.25 -3.38
N ASP A 137 1.82 -21.50 -2.16
CA ASP A 137 0.46 -21.13 -1.76
C ASP A 137 0.31 -19.61 -1.64
N LYS A 138 1.33 -18.93 -1.10
CA LYS A 138 1.38 -17.45 -1.08
C LYS A 138 1.25 -16.90 -2.50
N GLN A 139 2.06 -17.38 -3.43
CA GLN A 139 2.00 -16.97 -4.84
C GLN A 139 0.58 -17.13 -5.40
N LYS A 140 -0.01 -18.33 -5.26
CA LYS A 140 -1.34 -18.63 -5.79
C LYS A 140 -2.43 -17.72 -5.20
N ILE A 141 -2.42 -17.50 -3.88
CA ILE A 141 -3.39 -16.65 -3.20
C ILE A 141 -3.25 -15.19 -3.68
N ILE A 142 -2.01 -14.71 -3.80
CA ILE A 142 -1.73 -13.35 -4.25
C ILE A 142 -2.18 -13.16 -5.69
N ASP A 143 -1.82 -14.07 -6.61
CA ASP A 143 -2.22 -13.98 -8.02
C ASP A 143 -3.73 -13.96 -8.18
N THR A 144 -4.43 -14.79 -7.40
CA THR A 144 -5.90 -14.83 -7.38
C THR A 144 -6.47 -13.50 -6.86
N SER A 145 -5.90 -12.94 -5.80
CA SER A 145 -6.33 -11.66 -5.23
C SER A 145 -6.13 -10.51 -6.23
N LEU A 146 -5.01 -10.50 -6.95
CA LEU A 146 -4.74 -9.52 -8.00
C LEU A 146 -5.72 -9.65 -9.17
N GLN A 147 -6.02 -10.87 -9.60
CA GLN A 147 -7.00 -11.11 -10.67
C GLN A 147 -8.41 -10.66 -10.27
N TRP A 148 -8.86 -11.00 -9.07
CA TRP A 148 -10.16 -10.57 -8.56
C TRP A 148 -10.24 -9.05 -8.41
N THR A 149 -9.18 -8.40 -7.93
CA THR A 149 -9.12 -6.93 -7.84
C THR A 149 -9.35 -6.28 -9.21
N LYS A 150 -8.77 -6.83 -10.29
CA LYS A 150 -9.02 -6.35 -11.66
C LYS A 150 -10.47 -6.56 -12.10
N ALA A 151 -11.05 -7.71 -11.80
CA ALA A 151 -12.45 -7.99 -12.13
C ALA A 151 -13.41 -7.06 -11.36
N ASP A 152 -13.16 -6.89 -10.07
CA ASP A 152 -13.96 -6.06 -9.16
C ASP A 152 -13.89 -4.58 -9.54
N PHE A 153 -12.77 -4.11 -10.11
CA PHE A 153 -12.68 -2.75 -10.64
C PHE A 153 -13.68 -2.49 -11.77
N ASN A 154 -13.87 -3.46 -12.68
CA ASN A 154 -14.86 -3.33 -13.75
C ASN A 154 -16.29 -3.30 -13.20
N ILE A 155 -16.57 -4.04 -12.13
CA ILE A 155 -17.86 -4.03 -11.44
C ILE A 155 -18.06 -2.67 -10.76
N PHE A 156 -17.04 -2.14 -10.09
CA PHE A 156 -17.05 -0.82 -9.49
C PHE A 156 -17.34 0.27 -10.52
N LEU A 157 -16.68 0.26 -11.68
CA LEU A 157 -16.93 1.22 -12.76
C LEU A 157 -18.37 1.18 -13.25
N ARG A 158 -18.93 -0.03 -13.44
CA ARG A 158 -20.36 -0.19 -13.81
C ARG A 158 -21.26 0.42 -12.75
N HIS A 159 -21.00 0.14 -11.47
CA HIS A 159 -21.78 0.68 -10.36
C HIS A 159 -21.73 2.21 -10.30
N VAL A 160 -20.56 2.81 -10.50
CA VAL A 160 -20.39 4.28 -10.56
C VAL A 160 -21.22 4.87 -11.69
N ASN A 161 -21.13 4.30 -12.89
CA ASN A 161 -21.89 4.77 -14.04
C ASN A 161 -23.42 4.66 -13.82
N ASP A 162 -23.88 3.52 -13.30
CA ASP A 162 -25.31 3.31 -13.02
C ASP A 162 -25.84 4.29 -11.98
N ARG A 163 -25.07 4.58 -10.94
CA ARG A 163 -25.45 5.53 -9.90
C ARG A 163 -25.47 6.96 -10.42
N TRP A 164 -24.51 7.34 -11.26
CA TRP A 164 -24.49 8.64 -11.91
C TRP A 164 -25.71 8.85 -12.80
N ASN A 165 -26.02 7.88 -13.66
CA ASN A 165 -27.17 7.95 -14.58
C ASN A 165 -28.53 8.00 -13.84
N LYS A 166 -28.61 7.47 -12.63
CA LYS A 166 -29.80 7.60 -11.77
C LYS A 166 -29.93 8.98 -11.12
N ASN A 167 -28.82 9.66 -10.84
CA ASN A 167 -28.81 10.97 -10.18
C ASN A 167 -29.05 12.15 -11.14
N ILE A 168 -28.94 11.95 -12.46
CA ILE A 168 -29.21 12.97 -13.49
C ILE A 168 -30.71 13.03 -13.86
N LYS A 169 -31.52 12.08 -13.40
CA LYS A 169 -32.99 12.13 -13.52
C LYS A 169 -33.59 12.94 -12.38
#